data_AF-A0A7J2R5F8-F1
#
_entry.id   AF-A0A7J2R5F8-F1
#
_cell.length_a   1.000
_cell.length_b   1.000
_cell.length_c   1.000
_cell.angle_alpha   90.00
_cell.angle_beta   90.00
_cell.angle_gamma   90.00
#
_symmetry.space_group_name_H-M   'P 1'
#
loop_
_entity.id
_entity.type
_entity.pdbx_description
1 polymer ?
#
loop_
_entity_poly.entity_id
_entity_poly.type
_entity_poly.pdbx_seq_one_letter_code
_entity_poly.pdbx_strand_id
1 'polypeptide(L)'
;MKHHKYWNNQKYYECQLIALWNAAIFYGIKIPIRYGHEYIEDCKKASAFTGGCINTDHVIEKLGLKAIKGELNKKYILNNLPLEFKIICRHGYHSVLSIDVNLNKEKLLLANYVENRLYWLSVERLIKIHNRNLEPIKWNKNK
;
A
#
# COMPACT_ATOMS: atom_id res chain seq x y z
N MET A 1 -21.67 2.84 -0.20
CA MET A 1 -20.95 1.88 0.67
C MET A 1 -20.01 0.95 -0.14
N LYS A 2 -19.01 1.49 -0.88
CA LYS A 2 -18.08 0.69 -1.72
C LYS A 2 -16.78 0.26 -1.01
N HIS A 3 -16.56 0.65 0.24
CA HIS A 3 -15.23 0.57 0.87
C HIS A 3 -15.07 -0.48 1.99
N HIS A 4 -16.11 -1.26 2.32
CA HIS A 4 -16.01 -2.35 3.32
C HIS A 4 -15.13 -3.53 2.86
N LYS A 5 -14.73 -3.57 1.59
CA LYS A 5 -13.89 -4.64 1.04
C LYS A 5 -12.40 -4.53 1.39
N TYR A 6 -11.93 -3.39 1.89
CA TYR A 6 -10.51 -3.16 2.14
C TYR A 6 -10.10 -3.50 3.57
N TRP A 7 -8.95 -4.15 3.72
CA TRP A 7 -8.39 -4.56 4.99
C TRP A 7 -7.65 -3.39 5.67
N ASN A 8 -8.04 -3.08 6.91
CA ASN A 8 -7.44 -2.03 7.75
C ASN A 8 -7.07 -2.53 9.16
N ASN A 9 -7.31 -3.82 9.42
CA ASN A 9 -6.88 -4.44 10.65
C ASN A 9 -5.56 -5.14 10.33
N GLN A 10 -4.44 -4.50 10.68
CA GLN A 10 -3.10 -5.01 10.41
C GLN A 10 -2.31 -5.12 11.71
N LYS A 11 -1.46 -6.14 11.82
CA LYS A 11 -0.36 -6.10 12.79
C LYS A 11 0.76 -5.20 12.23
N TYR A 12 1.60 -4.67 13.13
CA TYR A 12 2.64 -3.70 12.77
C TYR A 12 3.55 -4.17 11.62
N TYR A 13 3.89 -5.46 11.61
CA TYR A 13 4.77 -6.08 10.62
C TYR A 13 4.09 -6.42 9.28
N GLU A 14 2.78 -6.22 9.14
CA GLU A 14 1.98 -6.64 7.97
C GLU A 14 1.63 -5.46 7.04
N CYS A 15 2.14 -4.26 7.32
CA CYS A 15 1.67 -3.04 6.65
C CYS A 15 1.78 -3.07 5.13
N GLN A 16 2.90 -3.55 4.56
CA GLN A 16 3.05 -3.67 3.11
C GLN A 16 2.21 -4.81 2.53
N LEU A 17 2.13 -5.94 3.24
CA LEU A 17 1.33 -7.07 2.81
C LEU A 17 -0.15 -6.67 2.67
N ILE A 18 -0.68 -5.92 3.63
CA ILE A 18 -2.04 -5.37 3.61
C ILE A 18 -2.20 -4.33 2.49
N ALA A 19 -1.19 -3.50 2.22
CA ALA A 19 -1.19 -2.61 1.06
C ALA A 19 -1.29 -3.40 -0.26
N LEU A 20 -0.51 -4.47 -0.42
CA LEU A 20 -0.51 -5.33 -1.60
C LEU A 20 -1.87 -6.00 -1.81
N TRP A 21 -2.49 -6.53 -0.75
CA TRP A 21 -3.82 -7.09 -0.81
C TRP A 21 -4.90 -6.08 -1.16
N ASN A 22 -4.86 -4.89 -0.57
CA ASN A 22 -5.78 -3.83 -0.93
C ASN A 22 -5.60 -3.39 -2.39
N ALA A 23 -4.38 -3.44 -2.94
CA ALA A 23 -4.12 -3.20 -4.36
C ALA A 23 -4.71 -4.32 -5.24
N ALA A 24 -4.59 -5.59 -4.86
CA ALA A 24 -5.25 -6.70 -5.55
C ALA A 24 -6.78 -6.55 -5.53
N ILE A 25 -7.36 -6.19 -4.38
CA ILE A 25 -8.80 -5.94 -4.21
C ILE A 25 -9.28 -4.74 -5.03
N PHE A 26 -8.44 -3.72 -5.22
CA PHE A 26 -8.72 -2.57 -6.09
C PHE A 26 -8.99 -3.06 -7.53
N TYR A 27 -8.17 -3.98 -8.03
CA TYR A 27 -8.31 -4.59 -9.37
C TYR A 27 -9.27 -5.79 -9.44
N GLY A 28 -9.96 -6.14 -8.35
CA GLY A 28 -10.90 -7.26 -8.31
C GLY A 28 -10.22 -8.64 -8.35
N ILE A 29 -8.95 -8.73 -7.98
CA ILE A 29 -8.18 -9.97 -7.95
C ILE A 29 -8.51 -10.72 -6.66
N LYS A 30 -8.90 -12.00 -6.79
CA LYS A 30 -9.14 -12.86 -5.63
C LYS A 30 -7.81 -13.23 -4.99
N ILE A 31 -7.72 -13.07 -3.67
CA ILE A 31 -6.52 -13.35 -2.88
C ILE A 31 -6.63 -14.74 -2.24
N PRO A 32 -5.77 -15.71 -2.61
CA PRO A 32 -5.65 -16.97 -1.89
C PRO A 32 -4.94 -16.78 -0.54
N ILE A 33 -5.47 -17.38 0.53
CA ILE A 33 -4.89 -17.34 1.88
C ILE A 33 -3.41 -17.77 1.90
N ARG A 34 -3.05 -18.80 1.12
CA ARG A 34 -1.68 -19.32 1.02
C ARG A 34 -0.63 -18.27 0.67
N TYR A 35 -0.98 -17.25 -0.12
CA TYR A 35 -0.02 -16.21 -0.54
C TYR A 35 0.39 -15.31 0.63
N GLY A 36 -0.48 -15.14 1.63
CA GLY A 36 -0.13 -14.41 2.86
C GLY A 36 0.90 -15.14 3.70
N HIS A 37 0.74 -16.45 3.86
CA HIS A 37 1.70 -17.28 4.58
C HIS A 37 3.06 -17.27 3.88
N GLU A 38 3.09 -17.46 2.56
CA GLU A 38 4.32 -17.37 1.75
C GLU A 38 5.04 -16.03 1.98
N TYR A 39 4.32 -14.91 1.85
CA TYR A 39 4.90 -13.57 2.07
C TYR A 39 5.47 -13.39 3.49
N ILE A 40 4.74 -13.82 4.52
CA ILE A 40 5.19 -13.71 5.91
C ILE A 40 6.46 -14.52 6.14
N GLU A 41 6.54 -15.74 5.60
CA GLU A 41 7.74 -16.58 5.72
C GLU A 41 8.95 -15.97 5.02
N ASP A 42 8.77 -15.34 3.87
CA ASP A 42 9.86 -14.64 3.19
C ASP A 42 10.33 -13.41 3.94
N CYS A 43 9.40 -12.63 4.51
CA CYS A 43 9.75 -11.52 5.40
C CYS A 43 10.57 -11.99 6.61
N LYS A 44 10.22 -13.12 7.22
CA LYS A 44 10.99 -13.70 8.33
C LYS A 44 12.40 -14.10 7.88
N LYS A 45 12.53 -14.82 6.76
CA LYS A 45 13.84 -15.22 6.20
C LYS A 45 14.73 -14.01 5.89
N ALA A 46 14.14 -12.93 5.39
CA ALA A 46 14.85 -11.69 5.08
C ALA A 46 15.11 -10.80 6.31
N SER A 47 14.72 -11.23 7.52
CA SER A 47 14.75 -10.39 8.73
C SER A 47 14.02 -9.05 8.58
N ALA A 48 13.03 -8.99 7.69
CA ALA A 48 12.25 -7.80 7.34
C ALA A 48 11.02 -7.66 8.25
N PHE A 49 11.25 -7.65 9.57
CA PHE A 49 10.19 -7.70 10.58
C PHE A 49 9.38 -6.40 10.76
N THR A 50 9.87 -5.26 10.26
CA THR A 50 9.26 -3.93 10.49
C THR A 50 8.90 -3.16 9.23
N GLY A 51 9.13 -3.74 8.05
CA GLY A 51 8.95 -3.04 6.79
C GLY A 51 9.11 -4.03 5.65
N GLY A 52 8.14 -4.03 4.75
CA GLY A 52 7.92 -5.13 3.83
C GLY A 52 9.12 -5.53 2.96
N CYS A 53 9.11 -6.80 2.56
CA CYS A 53 10.22 -7.45 1.91
C CYS A 53 10.14 -7.28 0.39
N ILE A 54 11.11 -6.57 -0.19
CA ILE A 54 11.26 -6.41 -1.65
C ILE A 54 11.54 -7.77 -2.33
N ASN A 55 12.02 -8.81 -1.60
CA ASN A 55 12.24 -10.15 -2.17
C ASN A 55 10.96 -10.98 -2.40
N THR A 56 9.78 -10.37 -2.34
CA THR A 56 8.49 -11.05 -2.51
C THR A 56 7.95 -10.94 -3.94
N ASP A 57 8.82 -10.65 -4.91
CA ASP A 57 8.47 -10.48 -6.33
C ASP A 57 7.62 -11.64 -6.87
N HIS A 58 7.92 -12.87 -6.47
CA HIS A 58 7.14 -14.03 -6.90
C HIS A 58 5.70 -14.05 -6.34
N VAL A 59 5.46 -13.55 -5.12
CA VAL A 59 4.10 -13.42 -4.55
C VAL A 59 3.34 -12.30 -5.26
N ILE A 60 4.03 -11.18 -5.53
CA ILE A 60 3.50 -10.04 -6.29
C ILE A 60 3.10 -10.50 -7.70
N GLU A 61 3.95 -11.29 -8.36
CA GLU A 61 3.69 -11.85 -9.68
C GLU A 61 2.51 -12.83 -9.67
N LYS A 62 2.42 -13.72 -8.66
CA LYS A 62 1.25 -14.61 -8.45
C LYS A 62 -0.06 -13.85 -8.25
N LEU A 63 -0.01 -12.63 -7.71
CA LEU A 63 -1.17 -11.74 -7.62
C LEU A 63 -1.47 -11.01 -8.93
N GLY A 64 -0.66 -11.21 -9.98
CA GLY A 64 -0.80 -10.52 -11.26
C GLY A 64 -0.61 -9.01 -11.10
N LEU A 65 0.26 -8.59 -10.18
CA LEU A 65 0.59 -7.19 -9.96
C LEU A 65 2.02 -6.89 -10.40
N LYS A 66 2.28 -5.61 -10.67
CA LYS A 66 3.60 -5.07 -10.95
C LYS A 66 3.79 -3.74 -10.22
N ALA A 67 4.92 -3.62 -9.54
CA ALA A 67 5.38 -2.37 -8.93
C ALA A 67 5.92 -1.43 -10.02
N ILE A 68 5.48 -0.17 -9.99
CA ILE A 68 6.03 0.90 -10.82
C ILE A 68 6.41 2.04 -9.89
N LYS A 69 7.61 2.59 -10.07
CA LYS A 69 8.05 3.78 -9.35
C LYS A 69 7.15 4.96 -9.68
N GLY A 70 6.61 5.60 -8.65
CA GLY A 70 5.76 6.77 -8.77
C GLY A 70 6.50 8.06 -8.40
N GLU A 71 5.88 9.19 -8.74
CA GLU A 71 6.44 10.50 -8.41
C GLU A 71 5.77 11.09 -7.17
N LEU A 72 6.57 11.65 -6.26
CA LEU A 72 6.08 12.34 -5.07
C LEU A 72 5.70 13.80 -5.38
N ASN A 73 4.73 13.99 -6.29
CA ASN A 73 4.15 15.30 -6.55
C ASN A 73 2.63 15.23 -6.67
N LYS A 74 1.98 16.38 -6.43
CA LYS A 74 0.53 16.49 -6.35
C LYS A 74 -0.17 16.01 -7.62
N LYS A 75 0.32 16.39 -8.79
CA LYS A 75 -0.26 16.02 -10.10
C LYS A 75 -0.22 14.51 -10.30
N TYR A 76 0.92 13.88 -10.05
CA TYR A 76 1.05 12.43 -10.18
C TYR A 76 0.13 11.72 -9.19
N ILE A 77 0.16 12.10 -7.92
CA ILE A 77 -0.60 11.46 -6.85
C ILE A 77 -2.11 11.49 -7.12
N LEU A 78 -2.66 12.63 -7.56
CA LEU A 78 -4.11 12.77 -7.79
C LEU A 78 -4.62 11.96 -9.00
N ASN A 79 -3.73 11.61 -9.94
CA ASN A 79 -4.10 10.93 -11.19
C ASN A 79 -3.77 9.43 -11.20
N ASN A 80 -3.16 8.91 -10.14
CA ASN A 80 -2.68 7.54 -10.10
C ASN A 80 -3.21 6.82 -8.85
N LEU A 81 -3.99 5.77 -9.07
CA LEU A 81 -4.46 4.84 -8.05
C LEU A 81 -4.35 3.39 -8.57
N PRO A 82 -4.17 2.40 -7.68
CA PRO A 82 -3.85 2.56 -6.27
C PRO A 82 -2.36 2.89 -6.08
N LEU A 83 -2.02 3.71 -5.09
CA LEU A 83 -0.65 4.19 -4.86
C LEU A 83 -0.23 3.91 -3.42
N GLU A 84 0.84 3.14 -3.24
CA GLU A 84 1.43 2.85 -1.93
C GLU A 84 2.42 3.95 -1.54
N PHE A 85 2.32 4.39 -0.30
CA PHE A 85 3.20 5.36 0.33
C PHE A 85 3.87 4.76 1.54
N LYS A 86 5.13 5.10 1.75
CA LYS A 86 5.93 4.68 2.90
C LYS A 86 5.98 5.88 3.85
N ILE A 87 5.20 5.88 4.91
CA ILE A 87 5.15 6.99 5.87
C ILE A 87 6.14 6.77 7.02
N ILE A 88 6.83 7.83 7.46
CA ILE A 88 7.81 7.73 8.55
C ILE A 88 7.09 7.49 9.88
N CYS A 89 7.56 6.50 10.64
CA CYS A 89 7.03 6.11 11.94
C CYS A 89 8.17 5.94 12.96
N ARG A 90 7.84 5.84 14.27
CA ARG A 90 8.85 5.72 15.35
C ARG A 90 9.81 4.53 15.20
N HIS A 91 9.37 3.43 14.56
CA HIS A 91 10.18 2.20 14.42
C HIS A 91 10.52 1.87 12.95
N GLY A 92 10.50 2.85 12.05
CA GLY A 92 10.83 2.67 10.64
C GLY A 92 9.83 3.38 9.73
N TYR A 93 9.32 2.67 8.73
CA TYR A 93 8.26 3.18 7.87
C TYR A 93 7.05 2.26 7.93
N HIS A 94 5.87 2.84 7.72
CA HIS A 94 4.61 2.11 7.59
C HIS A 94 4.11 2.26 6.17
N SER A 95 3.65 1.17 5.56
CA SER A 95 3.14 1.21 4.18
C SER A 95 1.64 1.47 4.22
N VAL A 96 1.16 2.43 3.43
CA VAL A 96 -0.26 2.82 3.34
C VAL A 96 -0.68 2.94 1.89
N LEU A 97 -1.90 2.54 1.55
CA LEU A 97 -2.38 2.52 0.16
C LEU A 97 -3.48 3.54 -0.06
N SER A 98 -3.32 4.43 -1.06
CA SER A 98 -4.45 5.21 -1.56
C SER A 98 -5.32 4.37 -2.49
N ILE A 99 -6.63 4.43 -2.26
CA ILE A 99 -7.64 3.62 -2.98
C ILE A 99 -8.75 4.47 -3.60
N ASP A 100 -8.79 5.76 -3.28
CA ASP A 100 -9.74 6.71 -3.83
C ASP A 100 -9.17 8.14 -3.75
N VAL A 101 -9.72 9.04 -4.56
CA VAL A 101 -9.32 10.45 -4.62
C VAL A 101 -10.54 11.36 -4.66
N ASN A 102 -10.52 12.38 -3.81
CA ASN A 102 -11.45 13.50 -3.85
C ASN A 102 -10.72 14.69 -4.48
N LEU A 103 -10.94 14.93 -5.77
CA LEU A 103 -10.26 15.99 -6.52
C LEU A 103 -10.62 17.40 -6.00
N ASN A 104 -11.88 17.62 -5.61
CA ASN A 104 -12.33 18.94 -5.11
C ASN A 104 -11.66 19.33 -3.80
N LYS A 105 -11.42 18.36 -2.91
CA LYS A 105 -10.79 18.58 -1.60
C LYS A 105 -9.30 18.22 -1.59
N GLU A 106 -8.79 17.71 -2.71
CA GLU A 106 -7.42 17.21 -2.87
C GLU A 106 -7.00 16.24 -1.75
N LYS A 107 -7.90 15.31 -1.45
CA LYS A 107 -7.68 14.26 -0.44
C LYS A 107 -7.65 12.89 -1.08
N LEU A 108 -6.90 11.99 -0.46
CA LEU A 108 -6.88 10.57 -0.79
C LEU A 108 -7.56 9.78 0.31
N LEU A 109 -8.31 8.76 -0.07
CA LEU A 109 -8.78 7.76 0.86
C LEU A 109 -7.67 6.74 1.03
N LEU A 110 -7.09 6.70 2.21
CA LEU A 110 -6.05 5.75 2.56
C LEU A 110 -6.68 4.53 3.23
N ALA A 111 -6.32 3.36 2.74
CA ALA A 111 -6.36 2.13 3.50
C ALA A 111 -5.12 2.01 4.38
N ASN A 112 -5.18 1.07 5.33
CA ASN A 112 -4.15 0.69 6.28
C ASN A 112 -3.40 1.85 6.96
N TYR A 113 -4.03 3.02 7.09
CA TYR A 113 -3.43 4.21 7.68
C TYR A 113 -3.76 4.34 9.17
N VAL A 114 -5.03 4.16 9.54
CA VAL A 114 -5.51 4.12 10.94
C VAL A 114 -6.12 2.75 11.17
N GLU A 115 -5.83 2.14 12.32
CA GLU A 115 -6.32 0.81 12.65
C GLU A 115 -7.85 0.74 12.53
N ASN A 116 -8.34 -0.30 11.85
CA ASN A 116 -9.75 -0.61 11.64
C ASN A 116 -10.55 0.42 10.84
N ARG A 117 -9.92 1.47 10.28
CA ARG A 117 -10.64 2.55 9.58
C ARG A 117 -9.89 3.07 8.35
N LEU A 118 -10.65 3.32 7.29
CA LEU A 118 -10.18 4.12 6.18
C LEU A 118 -10.08 5.59 6.59
N TYR A 119 -9.14 6.31 5.99
CA TYR A 119 -8.86 7.68 6.42
C TYR A 119 -8.63 8.62 5.24
N TRP A 120 -9.34 9.75 5.22
CA TRP A 120 -9.12 10.81 4.23
C TRP A 120 -7.97 11.71 4.67
N LEU A 121 -6.90 11.76 3.88
CA LEU A 121 -5.73 12.61 4.13
C LEU A 121 -5.51 13.58 2.96
N SER A 122 -5.15 14.84 3.24
CA SER A 122 -4.78 15.78 2.17
C SER A 122 -3.47 15.38 1.51
N VAL A 123 -3.36 15.59 0.19
CA VAL A 123 -2.15 15.26 -0.58
C VAL A 123 -0.93 16.00 -0.03
N GLU A 124 -1.08 17.27 0.36
CA GLU A 124 0.01 18.04 0.96
C GLU A 124 0.53 17.43 2.26
N ARG A 125 -0.38 16.96 3.13
CA ARG A 125 0.02 16.33 4.40
C ARG A 125 0.67 14.98 4.11
N LEU A 126 0.16 14.21 3.15
CA LEU A 126 0.77 12.95 2.74
C LEU A 126 2.21 13.15 2.25
N ILE A 127 2.46 14.11 1.37
CA ILE A 127 3.81 14.43 0.87
C ILE A 127 4.74 14.81 2.03
N LYS A 128 4.24 15.54 3.04
CA LYS A 128 5.04 15.93 4.22
C LYS A 128 5.45 14.74 5.09
N ILE A 129 4.59 13.75 5.28
CA ILE A 129 4.84 12.60 6.17
C ILE A 129 5.44 11.38 5.45
N HIS A 130 5.45 11.41 4.11
CA HIS A 130 6.08 10.38 3.30
C HIS A 130 7.59 10.36 3.48
N ASN A 131 8.19 9.18 3.47
CA ASN A 131 9.63 8.99 3.50
C ASN A 131 10.24 9.45 2.18
N ARG A 132 10.88 10.62 2.18
CA ARG A 132 11.44 11.27 0.99
C ARG A 132 12.58 10.46 0.33
N ASN A 133 13.17 9.50 1.02
CA ASN A 133 14.21 8.63 0.47
C ASN A 133 13.63 7.45 -0.32
N LEU A 134 12.30 7.28 -0.31
CA LEU A 134 11.61 6.20 -1.01
C LEU A 134 10.61 6.80 -2.01
N GLU A 135 10.51 6.19 -3.17
CA GLU A 135 9.49 6.56 -4.16
C GLU A 135 8.14 5.92 -3.76
N PRO A 136 7.00 6.61 -3.97
CA PRO A 136 5.70 5.95 -3.95
C PRO A 136 5.67 4.78 -4.94
N ILE A 137 4.91 3.73 -4.65
CA ILE A 137 4.78 2.56 -5.53
C ILE A 137 3.39 2.55 -6.15
N LYS A 138 3.31 2.73 -7.46
CA LYS A 138 2.08 2.52 -8.22
C LYS A 138 1.96 1.02 -8.51
N TRP A 139 0.89 0.41 -8.00
CA TRP A 139 0.57 -0.97 -8.29
C TRP A 139 -0.27 -1.06 -9.57
N ASN A 140 0.23 -1.75 -10.58
CA ASN A 140 -0.50 -2.04 -11.82
C ASN A 140 -0.87 -3.51 -11.89
N LYS A 141 -2.02 -3.81 -12.51
CA LYS A 141 -2.34 -5.18 -12.92
C LYS A 141 -1.48 -5.58 -14.13
N ASN A 142 -0.90 -6.78 -14.10
CA ASN A 142 -0.25 -7.38 -15.26
C ASN A 142 -1.30 -7.58 -16.38
N LYS A 143 -0.89 -7.29 -17.61
CA LYS A 143 -1.73 -7.50 -18.80
C LYS A 143 -1.82 -8.98 -19.12
#